data_AF-A0A5C7LB74-F1
#
_entry.id   AF-A0A5C7LB74-F1
#
_cell.length_a   1.000
_cell.length_b   1.000
_cell.length_c   1.000
_cell.angle_alpha   90.00
_cell.angle_beta   90.00
_cell.angle_gamma   90.00
#
_symmetry.space_group_name_H-M   'P 1'
#
loop_
_entity.id
_entity.type
_entity.pdbx_description
1 polymer ?
#
loop_
_entity_poly.entity_id
_entity_poly.type
_entity_poly.pdbx_seq_one_letter_code
_entity_poly.pdbx_strand_id
1 'polypeptide(L)' 'MSFEQIEPGKSTQQILEEVSEDFDNGFYNRDDRRKAEAALETARLMTRPGSPEQQEIDRLLADIISRYGDD' A
#
# COMPACT_ATOMS: atom_id res chain seq x y z
N MET A 1 9.12 -0.58 -18.19
CA MET A 1 9.66 0.15 -17.02
C MET A 1 9.61 -0.82 -15.84
N SER A 2 10.70 -0.97 -15.10
CA SER A 2 10.81 -1.91 -13.97
C SER A 2 10.61 -1.18 -12.66
N PHE A 3 9.79 -1.75 -11.78
CA PHE A 3 9.63 -1.32 -10.39
C PHE A 3 10.98 -1.39 -9.68
N GLU A 4 11.57 -0.23 -9.39
CA GLU A 4 12.72 -0.18 -8.50
C GLU A 4 12.23 -0.43 -7.07
N GLN A 5 13.06 -1.16 -6.34
CA GLN A 5 12.84 -1.64 -5.00
C GLN A 5 12.29 -0.51 -4.11
N ILE A 6 11.30 -0.80 -3.28
CA ILE A 6 10.92 0.11 -2.18
C ILE A 6 12.18 0.26 -1.31
N GLU A 7 12.91 1.36 -1.49
CA GLU A 7 14.14 1.60 -0.74
C GLU A 7 13.85 1.64 0.76
N PRO A 8 14.62 0.93 1.60
CA PRO A 8 14.48 1.05 3.05
C PRO A 8 14.84 2.48 3.47
N GLY A 9 13.83 3.25 3.89
CA GLY A 9 13.99 4.67 4.24
C GLY A 9 12.79 5.56 3.88
N LYS A 10 11.82 5.07 3.10
CA LYS A 10 10.61 5.82 2.78
C LYS A 10 9.74 6.06 4.02
N SER A 11 9.19 7.26 4.14
CA SER A 11 8.24 7.60 5.20
C SER A 11 6.88 6.95 4.93
N THR A 12 6.08 6.75 5.99
CA THR A 12 4.70 6.25 5.87
C THR A 12 3.88 7.02 4.82
N GLN A 13 4.06 8.34 4.74
CA GLN A 13 3.36 9.18 3.75
C GLN A 13 3.79 8.90 2.31
N GLN A 14 5.08 8.67 2.06
CA GLN A 14 5.56 8.33 0.71
C GLN A 14 5.01 6.98 0.24
N ILE A 15 4.92 6.02 1.16
CA ILE A 15 4.31 4.71 0.85
C ILE A 15 2.83 4.88 0.49
N LEU A 16 2.10 5.73 1.22
CA LEU A 16 0.69 6.01 0.95
C LEU A 16 0.48 6.72 -0.40
N GLU A 17 1.31 7.71 -0.74
CA GLU A 17 1.26 8.39 -2.04
C GLU A 17 1.55 7.43 -3.18
N GLU A 18 2.63 6.65 -3.12
CA GLU A 18 2.98 5.68 -4.18
C GLU A 18 1.87 4.64 -4.37
N VAL A 19 1.38 4.05 -3.28
CA VAL A 19 0.30 3.05 -3.37
C VAL A 19 -0.98 3.67 -3.91
N SER A 20 -1.31 4.93 -3.56
CA SER A 20 -2.51 5.61 -4.06
C SER A 20 -2.38 5.98 -5.54
N GLU A 21 -1.24 6.51 -5.98
CA GLU A 21 -1.00 6.84 -7.40
C GLU A 21 -1.03 5.58 -8.27
N ASP A 22 -0.43 4.48 -7.82
CA ASP A 22 -0.45 3.20 -8.55
C ASP A 22 -1.84 2.57 -8.57
N PHE A 23 -2.64 2.78 -7.51
CA PHE A 23 -4.04 2.36 -7.43
C PHE A 23 -4.95 3.12 -8.41
N ASP A 24 -4.76 4.42 -8.55
CA ASP A 24 -5.60 5.26 -9.42
C ASP A 24 -5.25 5.12 -10.91
N ASN A 25 -4.01 4.76 -11.26
CA ASN A 25 -3.57 4.64 -12.65
C ASN A 25 -4.03 3.36 -13.37
N GLY A 26 -4.73 2.44 -12.69
CA GLY A 26 -5.38 1.29 -13.32
C GLY A 26 -4.44 0.17 -13.83
N PHE A 27 -3.16 0.21 -13.49
CA PHE A 27 -2.18 -0.85 -13.78
C PHE A 27 -2.17 -1.93 -12.68
N TYR A 28 -3.34 -2.45 -12.33
CA TYR A 28 -3.47 -3.42 -11.24
C TYR A 28 -3.34 -4.86 -11.76
N ASN A 29 -2.13 -5.40 -11.70
CA ASN A 29 -1.83 -6.83 -11.90
C ASN A 29 -1.63 -7.53 -10.54
N ARG A 30 -1.80 -8.87 -10.50
CA ARG A 30 -1.68 -9.68 -9.25
C ARG A 30 -0.37 -9.44 -8.49
N ASP A 31 0.72 -9.16 -9.19
CA ASP A 31 2.01 -8.85 -8.56
C ASP A 31 2.03 -7.47 -7.88
N ASP A 32 1.33 -6.48 -8.44
CA ASP A 32 1.28 -5.13 -7.89
C ASP A 32 0.33 -5.07 -6.69
N ARG A 33 -0.72 -5.91 -6.65
CA ARG A 33 -1.52 -6.18 -5.44
C ARG A 33 -0.64 -6.61 -4.27
N ARG A 34 0.18 -7.65 -4.46
CA ARG A 34 1.05 -8.18 -3.40
C ARG A 34 2.09 -7.16 -2.93
N LYS A 35 2.61 -6.33 -3.84
CA LYS A 35 3.54 -5.26 -3.48
C LYS A 35 2.85 -4.17 -2.66
N ALA A 36 1.67 -3.73 -3.07
CA ALA A 36 0.89 -2.73 -2.35
C ALA A 36 0.51 -3.23 -0.95
N GLU A 37 0.06 -4.48 -0.81
CA GLU A 37 -0.19 -5.13 0.49
C GLU A 37 1.07 -5.13 1.36
N ALA A 38 2.22 -5.55 0.83
CA ALA A 38 3.47 -5.59 1.57
C ALA A 38 3.96 -4.19 2.00
N ALA A 39 3.79 -3.19 1.14
CA ALA A 39 4.14 -1.80 1.41
C ALA A 39 3.26 -1.22 2.53
N LEU A 40 1.94 -1.44 2.44
CA LEU A 40 0.97 -1.00 3.44
C LEU A 40 1.17 -1.71 4.79
N GLU A 41 1.46 -3.01 4.82
CA GLU A 41 1.79 -3.72 6.07
C GLU A 41 3.10 -3.18 6.69
N THR A 42 4.10 -2.85 5.87
CA THR A 42 5.34 -2.21 6.35
C THR A 42 5.04 -0.85 6.95
N ALA A 43 4.25 -0.02 6.26
CA ALA A 43 3.80 1.26 6.77
C ALA A 43 3.03 1.10 8.08
N ARG A 44 2.14 0.09 8.18
CA ARG A 44 1.36 -0.21 9.38
C ARG A 44 2.22 -0.50 10.60
N LEU A 45 3.31 -1.27 10.43
CA LEU A 45 4.26 -1.60 11.49
C LEU A 45 5.07 -0.38 11.97
N MET A 46 5.31 0.58 11.07
CA MET A 46 6.05 1.81 11.38
C MET A 46 5.16 2.90 11.98
N THR A 47 3.84 2.72 11.93
CA THR A 47 2.86 3.72 12.33
C THR A 47 2.33 3.44 13.73
N ARG A 48 2.04 4.49 14.50
CA ARG A 48 1.56 4.34 15.87
C ARG A 48 0.17 3.67 15.89
N PRO A 49 -0.05 2.66 16.75
CA PRO A 49 -1.36 2.03 16.88
C PRO A 49 -2.48 3.03 17.19
N GLY A 50 -3.58 2.95 16.43
CA GLY A 50 -4.76 3.81 16.57
C GLY A 50 -4.60 5.23 16.05
N SER A 51 -3.48 5.58 15.39
CA SER A 51 -3.32 6.90 14.77
C SER A 51 -4.19 7.04 13.51
N PRO A 52 -4.51 8.28 13.08
CA PRO A 52 -5.22 8.51 11.83
C PRO A 52 -4.54 7.88 10.62
N GLU A 53 -3.20 7.88 10.59
CA GLU A 53 -2.41 7.26 9.52
C GLU A 53 -2.57 5.75 9.50
N GLN A 54 -2.63 5.08 10.66
CA GLN A 54 -2.88 3.64 10.70
C GLN A 54 -4.30 3.31 10.24
N GLN A 55 -5.29 4.13 10.58
CA GLN A 55 -6.67 3.96 10.11
C GLN A 55 -6.76 4.09 8.58
N GLU A 56 -6.00 5.01 7.98
CA GLU A 56 -5.94 5.17 6.53
C GLU A 56 -5.25 3.98 5.85
N ILE A 57 -4.16 3.47 6.43
CA ILE A 57 -3.50 2.24 5.96
C ILE A 57 -4.44 1.04 6.01
N ASP A 58 -5.12 0.84 7.14
CA ASP A 58 -6.07 -0.25 7.32
C ASP A 58 -7.24 -0.13 6.33
N ARG A 59 -7.70 1.10 6.04
CA ARG A 59 -8.73 1.38 5.03
C ARG A 59 -8.26 1.01 3.62
N LEU A 60 -7.06 1.40 3.23
CA LEU A 60 -6.50 1.09 1.92
C LEU A 60 -6.26 -0.40 1.73
N LEU A 61 -5.74 -1.09 2.76
CA LEU A 61 -5.63 -2.55 2.77
C LEU A 61 -6.98 -3.22 2.56
N ALA A 62 -8.01 -2.76 3.28
CA ALA A 62 -9.36 -3.28 3.12
C ALA A 62 -9.94 -3.02 1.72
N ASP A 63 -9.68 -1.86 1.11
CA ASP A 63 -10.16 -1.55 -0.25
C ASP A 63 -9.44 -2.40 -1.30
N ILE A 64 -8.13 -2.60 -1.17
CA ILE A 64 -7.35 -3.50 -2.05
C ILE A 64 -7.89 -4.94 -1.95
N ILE A 65 -8.09 -5.45 -0.73
CA ILE A 65 -8.65 -6.79 -0.51
C ILE A 65 -10.11 -6.85 -1.00
N SER A 66 -10.91 -5.79 -0.85
CA SER A 66 -12.31 -5.83 -1.29
C SER A 66 -12.45 -5.80 -2.81
N ARG A 67 -11.57 -5.10 -3.53
CA ARG A 67 -11.64 -4.97 -4.99
C ARG A 67 -10.91 -6.09 -5.72
N TYR A 68 -9.89 -6.68 -5.11
CA TYR A 68 -8.99 -7.65 -5.73
C TYR A 68 -8.79 -8.93 -4.89
N GLY A 69 -9.54 -9.08 -3.80
CA GLY A 69 -9.59 -10.28 -2.97
C GLY A 69 -10.24 -11.42 -3.73
N ASP A 70 -9.60 -12.58 -3.60
CA ASP A 70 -9.67 -13.72 -4.50
C ASP A 70 -11.08 -14.11 -4.99
N ASP A 71 -11.25 -13.99 -6.32
CA ASP A 71 -11.45 -15.17 -7.18
C ASP A 71 -10.07 -15.72 -7.66
#